data_AF-A0A958N605-F1
#
_entry.id   AF-A0A958N605-F1
#
_cell.length_a   1.000
_cell.length_b   1.000
_cell.length_c   1.000
_cell.angle_alpha   90.00
_cell.angle_beta   90.00
_cell.angle_gamma   90.00
#
_symmetry.space_group_name_H-M   'P 1'
#
loop_
_entity.id
_entity.type
_entity.pdbx_description
1 polymer ?
#
loop_
_entity_poly.entity_id
_entity_poly.type
_entity_poly.pdbx_seq_one_letter_code
_entity_poly.pdbx_strand_id
1 'polypeptide(L)'
;MKTIFEYKSYRAYLKAYFAQYAPRSGHKSQFCLAINCQSSFLSLVINKQAHLTQEQAISAAKFLKLDTSEEDFFMLLLQKARAGTQDLKNFYQTKIDNILQDRMNIHKRIQVKSELSIEAQNQYYSHWLYSALHILVSIPSKNNKFAASEHLKIPIEQVEEILNFLETEGLLIKDLSGKYSFGPSHIHLS
;
A
#
# COMPACT_ATOMS: atom_id res chain seq x y z
N MET A 1 -10.20 -3.94 0.39
CA MET A 1 -10.12 -2.95 -0.71
C MET A 1 -8.94 -3.32 -1.58
N LYS A 2 -9.03 -3.23 -2.90
CA LYS A 2 -7.87 -3.45 -3.78
C LYS A 2 -6.84 -2.33 -3.60
N THR A 3 -5.56 -2.67 -3.62
CA THR A 3 -4.43 -1.74 -3.52
C THR A 3 -4.40 -0.90 -4.77
N ILE A 4 -3.77 0.26 -4.64
CA ILE A 4 -3.61 1.19 -5.75
C ILE A 4 -2.90 0.56 -6.97
N PHE A 5 -2.01 -0.42 -6.77
CA PHE A 5 -1.25 -1.10 -7.83
C PHE A 5 -2.12 -1.86 -8.83
N GLU A 6 -3.35 -2.22 -8.44
CA GLU A 6 -4.31 -2.88 -9.35
C GLU A 6 -5.03 -1.90 -10.28
N TYR A 7 -4.86 -0.59 -10.08
CA TYR A 7 -5.62 0.42 -10.83
C TYR A 7 -4.77 1.04 -11.94
N LYS A 8 -5.35 1.08 -13.13
CA LYS A 8 -4.76 1.76 -14.30
C LYS A 8 -4.80 3.28 -14.23
N SER A 9 -5.59 3.84 -13.32
CA SER A 9 -5.69 5.28 -13.10
C SER A 9 -6.02 5.61 -11.66
N TYR A 10 -5.47 6.72 -11.17
CA TYR A 10 -5.74 7.22 -9.82
C TYR A 10 -7.24 7.56 -9.63
N ARG A 11 -7.95 7.96 -10.69
CA ARG A 11 -9.41 8.22 -10.66
C ARG A 11 -10.20 6.96 -10.38
N ALA A 12 -9.83 5.84 -11.02
CA ALA A 12 -10.49 4.56 -10.79
C ALA A 12 -10.29 4.10 -9.34
N TYR A 13 -9.09 4.32 -8.80
CA TYR A 13 -8.79 4.07 -7.38
C TYR A 13 -9.67 4.92 -6.45
N LEU A 14 -9.73 6.25 -6.66
CA LEU A 14 -10.59 7.14 -5.86
C LEU A 14 -12.07 6.78 -5.96
N LYS A 15 -12.55 6.44 -7.17
CA LYS A 15 -13.93 6.00 -7.38
C LYS A 15 -14.26 4.74 -6.58
N ALA A 16 -13.37 3.75 -6.64
CA ALA A 16 -13.51 2.52 -5.86
C ALA A 16 -13.43 2.80 -4.36
N TYR A 17 -12.52 3.68 -3.92
CA TYR A 17 -12.38 4.09 -2.52
C TYR A 17 -13.69 4.67 -1.97
N PHE A 18 -14.31 5.61 -2.67
CA PHE A 18 -15.55 6.23 -2.21
C PHE A 18 -16.78 5.33 -2.34
N ALA A 19 -16.77 4.33 -3.24
CA ALA A 19 -17.86 3.38 -3.40
C ALA A 19 -18.06 2.47 -2.16
N GLN A 20 -17.05 2.37 -1.30
CA GLN A 20 -17.09 1.61 -0.04
C GLN A 20 -17.98 2.27 1.02
N TYR A 21 -18.22 3.58 0.89
CA TYR A 21 -18.93 4.36 1.87
C TYR A 21 -20.34 4.67 1.40
N ALA A 22 -21.28 4.77 2.34
CA ALA A 22 -22.64 5.17 2.03
C ALA A 22 -22.66 6.56 1.34
N PRO A 23 -23.58 6.82 0.38
CA PRO A 23 -23.63 8.07 -0.38
C PRO A 23 -23.69 9.36 0.45
N ARG A 24 -24.15 9.29 1.69
CA ARG A 24 -24.29 10.41 2.64
C ARG A 24 -23.43 10.27 3.90
N SER A 25 -22.38 9.45 3.84
CA SER A 25 -21.45 9.21 4.96
C SER A 25 -20.59 10.42 5.37
N GLY A 26 -20.62 11.52 4.61
CA GLY A 26 -19.75 12.69 4.84
C GLY A 26 -18.27 12.47 4.47
N HIS A 27 -17.86 11.24 4.12
CA HIS A 27 -16.46 10.91 3.81
C HIS A 27 -15.90 11.71 2.63
N LYS A 28 -16.72 11.95 1.60
CA LYS A 28 -16.33 12.82 0.47
C LYS A 28 -16.07 14.26 0.92
N SER A 29 -16.88 14.79 1.84
CA SER A 29 -16.70 16.14 2.38
C SER A 29 -15.43 16.22 3.21
N GLN A 30 -15.13 15.20 4.03
CA GLN A 30 -13.88 15.12 4.79
C GLN A 30 -12.65 15.06 3.88
N PHE A 31 -12.71 14.25 2.81
CA PHE A 31 -11.64 14.19 1.82
C PHE A 31 -11.41 15.55 1.16
N CYS A 32 -12.49 16.21 0.70
CA CYS A 32 -12.42 17.55 0.11
C CYS A 32 -11.77 18.57 1.04
N LEU A 33 -12.11 18.55 2.33
CA LEU A 33 -11.48 19.41 3.34
C LEU A 33 -9.98 19.10 3.48
N ALA A 34 -9.62 17.81 3.53
CA ALA A 34 -8.23 17.39 3.67
C ALA A 34 -7.34 17.79 2.48
N ILE A 35 -7.89 17.80 1.26
CA ILE A 35 -7.17 18.22 0.06
C ILE A 35 -7.43 19.68 -0.32
N ASN A 36 -8.09 20.45 0.55
CA ASN A 36 -8.46 21.84 0.35
C ASN A 36 -9.16 22.10 -1.01
N CYS A 37 -10.20 21.33 -1.31
CA CYS A 37 -10.99 21.50 -2.53
C CYS A 37 -12.50 21.49 -2.27
N GLN A 38 -13.27 21.93 -3.28
CA GLN A 38 -14.74 21.85 -3.22
C GLN A 38 -15.25 20.47 -3.68
N SER A 39 -16.42 20.06 -3.18
CA SER A 39 -17.04 18.78 -3.57
C SER A 39 -17.44 18.72 -5.05
N SER A 40 -17.75 19.86 -5.66
CA SER A 40 -18.00 19.99 -7.09
C SER A 40 -16.74 19.65 -7.89
N PHE A 41 -15.59 20.18 -7.49
CA PHE A 41 -14.29 19.89 -8.09
C PHE A 41 -13.94 18.41 -7.98
N LEU A 42 -14.09 17.80 -6.80
CA LEU A 42 -13.85 16.36 -6.63
C LEU A 42 -14.73 15.52 -7.57
N SER A 43 -15.98 15.92 -7.79
CA SER A 43 -16.89 15.24 -8.72
C SER A 43 -16.42 15.35 -10.18
N LEU A 44 -15.83 16.50 -10.58
CA LEU A 44 -15.20 16.68 -11.88
C LEU A 44 -13.94 15.85 -12.03
N VAL A 45 -13.15 15.70 -10.96
CA VAL A 45 -11.93 14.89 -10.95
C VAL A 45 -12.25 13.41 -11.14
N ILE A 46 -13.24 12.90 -10.40
CA ILE A 46 -13.61 11.47 -10.43
C ILE A 46 -14.33 11.10 -11.74
N ASN A 47 -15.23 11.96 -12.23
CA ASN A 47 -16.14 11.59 -13.32
C ASN A 47 -15.86 12.28 -14.66
N LYS A 48 -15.06 13.34 -14.70
CA LYS A 48 -14.79 14.13 -15.91
C LYS A 48 -13.28 14.25 -16.16
N GLN A 49 -12.83 15.41 -16.62
CA GLN A 49 -11.47 15.64 -17.12
C GLN A 49 -10.60 16.49 -16.17
N ALA A 50 -11.12 16.96 -15.04
CA ALA A 50 -10.31 17.72 -14.07
C ALA A 50 -9.27 16.80 -13.40
N HIS A 51 -8.10 17.34 -13.06
CA HIS A 51 -7.05 16.61 -12.36
C HIS A 51 -6.71 17.29 -11.04
N LEU A 52 -6.35 16.49 -10.04
CA LEU A 52 -5.73 17.01 -8.82
C LEU A 52 -4.40 17.70 -9.16
N THR A 53 -4.05 18.72 -8.39
CA THR A 53 -2.65 19.20 -8.37
C THR A 53 -1.76 18.19 -7.64
N GLN A 54 -0.44 18.36 -7.71
CA GLN A 54 0.49 17.46 -7.01
C GLN A 54 0.36 17.62 -5.49
N GLU A 55 0.16 18.83 -5.01
CA GLU A 55 -0.05 19.18 -3.60
C GLU A 55 -1.34 18.56 -3.06
N GLN A 56 -2.42 18.63 -3.84
CA GLN A 56 -3.68 17.96 -3.53
C GLN A 56 -3.54 16.44 -3.52
N ALA A 57 -2.70 15.89 -4.39
CA ALA A 57 -2.48 14.46 -4.48
C ALA A 57 -1.66 13.92 -3.31
N ILE A 58 -0.62 14.63 -2.86
CA ILE A 58 0.09 14.28 -1.63
C ILE A 58 -0.85 14.34 -0.41
N SER A 59 -1.68 15.38 -0.33
CA SER A 59 -2.70 15.50 0.73
C SER A 59 -3.73 14.36 0.66
N ALA A 60 -4.10 13.94 -0.55
CA ALA A 60 -4.96 12.80 -0.78
C ALA A 60 -4.30 11.49 -0.32
N ALA A 61 -3.04 11.25 -0.67
CA ALA A 61 -2.30 10.05 -0.27
C ALA A 61 -2.26 9.90 1.25
N LYS A 62 -1.98 11.01 1.97
CA LYS A 62 -2.02 11.07 3.44
C LYS A 62 -3.40 10.75 4.01
N PHE A 63 -4.46 11.35 3.45
CA PHE A 63 -5.83 11.06 3.88
C PHE A 63 -6.19 9.58 3.66
N LEU A 64 -5.77 9.02 2.52
CA LEU A 64 -5.98 7.62 2.14
C LEU A 64 -5.08 6.65 2.93
N LYS A 65 -4.13 7.18 3.73
CA LYS A 65 -3.14 6.43 4.52
C LYS A 65 -2.31 5.47 3.66
N LEU A 66 -1.94 5.93 2.47
CA LEU A 66 -1.04 5.18 1.58
C LEU A 66 0.34 5.03 2.25
N ASP A 67 0.96 3.87 2.08
CA ASP A 67 2.40 3.73 2.39
C ASP A 67 3.27 4.44 1.35
N THR A 68 4.58 4.55 1.60
CA THR A 68 5.50 5.29 0.72
C THR A 68 5.48 4.76 -0.72
N SER A 69 5.44 3.43 -0.90
CA SER A 69 5.39 2.83 -2.23
C SER A 69 4.06 3.10 -2.93
N GLU A 70 2.96 3.08 -2.18
CA GLU A 70 1.62 3.41 -2.68
C GLU A 70 1.49 4.89 -3.04
N GLU A 71 2.06 5.79 -2.24
CA GLU A 71 2.10 7.22 -2.49
C GLU A 71 2.88 7.53 -3.77
N ASP A 72 4.07 6.98 -3.94
CA ASP A 72 4.88 7.14 -5.16
C ASP A 72 4.13 6.66 -6.40
N PHE A 73 3.46 5.50 -6.29
CA PHE A 73 2.65 4.96 -7.38
C PHE A 73 1.42 5.83 -7.67
N PHE A 74 0.73 6.35 -6.65
CA PHE A 74 -0.38 7.29 -6.81
C PHE A 74 0.06 8.54 -7.56
N MET A 75 1.22 9.08 -7.19
CA MET A 75 1.80 10.25 -7.85
C MET A 75 2.13 9.95 -9.31
N LEU A 76 2.72 8.80 -9.63
CA LEU A 76 2.98 8.41 -11.02
C LEU A 76 1.70 8.27 -11.85
N LEU A 77 0.65 7.68 -11.29
CA LEU A 77 -0.66 7.57 -11.95
C LEU A 77 -1.26 8.95 -12.25
N LEU A 78 -1.14 9.90 -11.30
CA LEU A 78 -1.60 11.27 -11.51
C LEU A 78 -0.80 11.96 -12.62
N GLN A 79 0.52 11.87 -12.58
CA GLN A 79 1.41 12.55 -13.52
C GLN A 79 1.21 12.04 -14.94
N LYS A 80 1.09 10.71 -15.11
CA LYS A 80 0.69 10.10 -16.38
C LYS A 80 -0.65 10.63 -16.87
N ALA A 81 -1.63 10.78 -15.98
CA ALA A 81 -2.96 11.25 -16.34
C ALA A 81 -2.95 12.72 -16.76
N ARG A 82 -2.12 13.56 -16.12
CA ARG A 82 -1.97 14.99 -16.44
C ARG A 82 -1.10 15.27 -17.66
N ALA A 83 -0.25 14.32 -18.06
CA ALA A 83 0.67 14.50 -19.18
C ALA A 83 -0.09 14.84 -20.49
N GLY A 84 0.27 15.97 -21.10
CA GLY A 84 -0.36 16.46 -22.32
C GLY A 84 0.18 15.81 -23.61
N THR A 85 1.45 15.40 -23.61
CA THR A 85 2.12 14.81 -24.77
C THR A 85 2.18 13.28 -24.66
N GLN A 86 2.23 12.61 -25.82
CA GLN A 86 2.33 11.15 -25.86
C GLN A 86 3.66 10.65 -25.27
N ASP A 87 4.75 11.37 -25.53
CA ASP A 87 6.08 11.01 -25.01
C ASP A 87 6.12 11.03 -23.48
N LEU A 88 5.53 12.06 -22.86
CA LEU A 88 5.48 12.15 -21.41
C LEU A 88 4.55 11.09 -20.79
N LYS A 89 3.44 10.75 -21.46
CA LYS A 89 2.59 9.62 -21.05
C LYS A 89 3.35 8.30 -21.10
N ASN A 90 4.11 8.05 -22.18
CA ASN A 90 4.93 6.85 -22.34
C ASN A 90 6.03 6.78 -21.28
N PHE A 91 6.70 7.91 -20.99
CA PHE A 91 7.71 8.00 -19.94
C PHE A 91 7.18 7.55 -18.57
N TYR A 92 6.02 8.08 -18.15
CA TYR A 92 5.41 7.66 -16.89
C TYR A 92 4.85 6.24 -16.94
N GLN A 93 4.36 5.79 -18.10
CA GLN A 93 3.93 4.40 -18.29
C GLN A 93 5.08 3.43 -18.04
N THR A 94 6.26 3.67 -18.62
CA THR A 94 7.44 2.84 -18.38
C THR A 94 7.82 2.78 -16.89
N LYS A 95 7.75 3.92 -16.17
CA LYS A 95 8.00 3.93 -14.72
C LYS A 95 6.98 3.11 -13.94
N ILE A 96 5.71 3.20 -14.29
CA ILE A 96 4.63 2.40 -13.71
C ILE A 96 4.89 0.91 -13.94
N ASP A 97 5.24 0.53 -15.18
CA ASP A 97 5.49 -0.86 -15.55
C ASP A 97 6.68 -1.45 -14.80
N ASN A 98 7.76 -0.68 -14.62
CA ASN A 98 8.92 -1.11 -13.82
C ASN A 98 8.51 -1.42 -12.37
N ILE A 99 7.75 -0.54 -11.71
CA ILE A 99 7.28 -0.78 -10.33
C ILE A 99 6.43 -2.06 -10.25
N LEU A 100 5.55 -2.28 -11.22
CA LEU A 100 4.71 -3.48 -11.25
C LEU A 100 5.55 -4.75 -11.50
N GLN A 101 6.54 -4.69 -12.40
CA GLN A 101 7.45 -5.81 -12.66
C GLN A 101 8.31 -6.16 -11.44
N ASP A 102 8.88 -5.17 -10.76
CA ASP A 102 9.69 -5.37 -9.57
C ASP A 102 8.88 -6.08 -8.47
N ARG A 103 7.63 -5.66 -8.27
CA ARG A 103 6.69 -6.31 -7.34
C ARG A 103 6.37 -7.75 -7.73
N MET A 104 6.12 -8.01 -9.02
CA MET A 104 5.90 -9.38 -9.51
C MET A 104 7.14 -10.26 -9.30
N ASN A 105 8.33 -9.71 -9.50
CA ASN A 105 9.59 -10.44 -9.32
C ASN A 105 9.88 -10.75 -7.85
N ILE A 106 9.59 -9.82 -6.92
CA ILE A 106 9.68 -10.06 -5.47
C ILE A 106 8.75 -11.22 -5.08
N HIS A 107 7.49 -11.18 -5.52
CA HIS A 107 6.53 -12.25 -5.23
C HIS A 107 6.99 -13.62 -5.76
N LYS A 108 7.62 -13.65 -6.95
CA LYS A 108 8.23 -14.87 -7.49
C LYS A 108 9.42 -15.37 -6.67
N ARG A 109 10.30 -14.48 -6.21
CA ARG A 109 11.46 -14.84 -5.37
C ARG A 109 11.03 -15.41 -4.01
N ILE A 110 10.01 -14.81 -3.41
CA ILE A 110 9.42 -15.29 -2.15
C ILE A 110 8.86 -16.71 -2.29
N GLN A 111 8.23 -17.05 -3.42
CA GLN A 111 7.77 -18.42 -3.67
C GLN A 111 8.89 -19.48 -3.78
N VAL A 112 10.13 -19.07 -4.07
CA VAL A 112 11.27 -20.00 -4.28
C VAL A 112 12.06 -20.24 -2.99
N LYS A 113 12.06 -19.31 -2.03
CA LYS A 113 12.68 -19.52 -0.72
C LYS A 113 11.73 -20.29 0.19
N SER A 114 12.00 -21.58 0.42
CA SER A 114 11.28 -22.38 1.44
C SER A 114 11.91 -22.29 2.83
N GLU A 115 13.20 -21.92 2.91
CA GLU A 115 13.99 -21.87 4.15
C GLU A 115 14.67 -20.50 4.33
N LEU A 116 14.70 -20.02 5.58
CA LEU A 116 15.39 -18.78 5.96
C LEU A 116 16.90 -18.98 6.04
N SER A 117 17.65 -17.95 5.64
CA SER A 117 19.09 -17.91 5.89
C SER A 117 19.39 -17.86 7.39
N ILE A 118 20.60 -18.25 7.79
CA ILE A 118 21.04 -18.25 9.19
C ILE A 118 20.99 -16.83 9.77
N GLU A 119 21.35 -15.82 8.98
CA GLU A 119 21.30 -14.41 9.36
C GLU A 119 19.85 -13.96 9.62
N ALA A 120 18.92 -14.35 8.74
CA ALA A 120 17.50 -14.05 8.91
C ALA A 120 16.89 -14.77 10.13
N GLN A 121 17.30 -16.02 10.40
CA GLN A 121 16.90 -16.74 11.62
C GLN A 121 17.40 -16.03 12.88
N ASN A 122 18.68 -15.61 12.89
CA ASN A 122 19.26 -14.86 14.00
C ASN A 122 18.52 -13.55 14.24
N GLN A 123 18.19 -12.81 13.18
CA GLN A 123 17.40 -11.58 13.30
C GLN A 123 15.99 -11.86 13.81
N TYR A 124 15.32 -12.89 13.29
CA TYR A 124 13.97 -13.29 13.72
C TYR A 124 13.93 -13.67 15.21
N TYR A 125 14.96 -14.34 15.72
CA TYR A 125 15.07 -14.70 17.14
C TYR A 125 15.73 -13.63 18.01
N SER A 126 16.29 -12.57 17.43
CA SER A 126 16.96 -11.50 18.17
C SER A 126 16.01 -10.72 19.08
N HIS A 127 14.73 -10.64 18.70
CA HIS A 127 13.73 -9.91 19.47
C HIS A 127 12.34 -10.55 19.37
N TRP A 128 11.66 -10.65 20.52
CA TRP A 128 10.35 -11.28 20.62
C TRP A 128 9.28 -10.63 19.72
N LEU A 129 9.45 -9.34 19.37
CA LEU A 129 8.52 -8.62 18.49
C LEU A 129 8.41 -9.23 17.10
N TYR A 130 9.49 -9.82 16.54
CA TYR A 130 9.44 -10.49 15.24
C TYR A 130 8.47 -11.67 15.28
N SER A 131 8.62 -12.54 16.27
CA SER A 131 7.71 -13.69 16.47
C SER A 131 6.29 -13.26 16.83
N ALA A 132 6.14 -12.25 17.69
CA ALA A 132 4.84 -11.74 18.08
C ALA A 132 4.09 -11.15 16.89
N LEU A 133 4.74 -10.30 16.07
CA LEU A 133 4.13 -9.72 14.88
C LEU A 133 3.82 -10.79 13.83
N HIS A 134 4.71 -11.75 13.62
CA HIS A 134 4.52 -12.85 12.69
C HIS A 134 3.26 -13.67 13.01
N ILE A 135 3.02 -13.97 14.29
CA ILE A 135 1.80 -14.67 14.73
C ILE A 135 0.60 -13.72 14.74
N LEU A 136 0.76 -12.48 15.19
CA LEU A 136 -0.34 -11.54 15.38
C LEU A 136 -1.08 -11.25 14.08
N VAL A 137 -0.35 -11.11 12.97
CA VAL A 137 -0.96 -10.83 11.67
C VAL A 137 -1.73 -12.01 11.09
N SER A 138 -1.58 -13.22 11.64
CA SER A 138 -2.45 -14.35 11.29
C SER A 138 -3.90 -14.15 11.74
N ILE A 139 -4.13 -13.25 12.72
CA ILE A 139 -5.46 -12.95 13.21
C ILE A 139 -6.13 -11.97 12.23
N PRO A 140 -7.28 -12.32 11.60
CA PRO A 140 -7.89 -11.51 10.54
C PRO A 140 -8.24 -10.07 10.92
N SER A 141 -8.45 -9.78 12.20
CA SER A 141 -8.73 -8.44 12.73
C SER A 141 -7.47 -7.60 13.02
N LYS A 142 -6.28 -8.22 13.00
CA LYS A 142 -4.99 -7.59 13.36
C LYS A 142 -3.92 -7.75 12.28
N ASN A 143 -4.34 -8.10 11.07
CA ASN A 143 -3.46 -8.36 9.93
C ASN A 143 -3.03 -7.10 9.16
N ASN A 144 -3.01 -5.94 9.80
CA ASN A 144 -2.54 -4.69 9.22
C ASN A 144 -1.68 -3.93 10.22
N LYS A 145 -0.77 -3.08 9.71
CA LYS A 145 0.22 -2.36 10.55
C LYS A 145 -0.41 -1.48 11.64
N PHE A 146 -1.57 -0.86 11.37
CA PHE A 146 -2.26 -0.02 12.33
C PHE A 146 -2.83 -0.85 13.50
N ALA A 147 -3.53 -1.94 13.21
CA ALA A 147 -4.10 -2.82 14.22
C ALA A 147 -3.02 -3.55 15.02
N ALA A 148 -1.89 -3.89 14.38
CA ALA A 148 -0.74 -4.47 15.05
C ALA A 148 -0.05 -3.48 16.01
N SER A 149 0.18 -2.24 15.57
CA SER A 149 0.72 -1.15 16.40
C SER A 149 -0.18 -0.86 17.60
N GLU A 150 -1.49 -0.76 17.38
CA GLU A 150 -2.46 -0.51 18.46
C GLU A 150 -2.49 -1.66 19.48
N HIS A 151 -2.41 -2.91 19.01
CA HIS A 151 -2.47 -4.06 19.89
C HIS A 151 -1.21 -4.26 20.73
N LEU A 152 -0.03 -4.09 20.12
CA LEU A 152 1.25 -4.26 20.79
C LEU A 152 1.73 -2.99 21.51
N LYS A 153 1.04 -1.85 21.31
CA LYS A 153 1.38 -0.54 21.88
C LYS A 153 2.82 -0.10 21.55
N ILE A 154 3.23 -0.34 20.31
CA ILE A 154 4.55 0.07 19.79
C ILE A 154 4.40 1.02 18.60
N PRO A 155 5.41 1.88 18.32
CA PRO A 155 5.37 2.81 17.20
C PRO A 155 5.12 2.12 15.86
N ILE A 156 4.31 2.75 15.01
CA ILE A 156 3.97 2.18 13.69
C ILE A 156 5.18 1.98 12.80
N GLU A 157 6.19 2.85 12.93
CA GLU A 157 7.47 2.78 12.21
C GLU A 157 8.22 1.49 12.54
N GLN A 158 8.26 1.12 13.82
CA GLN A 158 8.89 -0.12 14.27
C GLN A 158 8.12 -1.36 13.79
N VAL A 159 6.78 -1.29 13.79
CA VAL A 159 5.93 -2.36 13.23
C VAL A 159 6.18 -2.52 11.74
N GLU A 160 6.26 -1.42 11.02
CA GLU A 160 6.48 -1.39 9.58
C GLU A 160 7.86 -1.95 9.21
N GLU A 161 8.91 -1.59 9.96
CA GLU A 161 10.25 -2.16 9.80
C GLU A 161 10.24 -3.69 9.95
N ILE A 162 9.61 -4.20 11.01
CA ILE A 162 9.56 -5.65 11.28
C ILE A 162 8.71 -6.37 10.23
N LEU A 163 7.55 -5.83 9.85
CA LEU A 163 6.69 -6.44 8.83
C LEU A 163 7.36 -6.45 7.45
N ASN A 164 8.11 -5.39 7.11
CA ASN A 164 8.89 -5.35 5.88
C ASN A 164 9.98 -6.44 5.87
N PHE A 165 10.67 -6.66 6.99
CA PHE A 165 11.63 -7.76 7.13
C PHE A 165 10.96 -9.13 6.91
N LEU A 166 9.84 -9.38 7.62
CA LEU A 166 9.10 -10.63 7.51
C LEU A 166 8.56 -10.86 6.08
N GLU A 167 8.13 -9.81 5.39
CA GLU A 167 7.71 -9.87 3.98
C GLU A 167 8.91 -10.18 3.05
N THR A 168 10.05 -9.52 3.28
CA THR A 168 11.27 -9.69 2.46
C THR A 168 11.85 -11.10 2.57
N GLU A 169 11.80 -11.69 3.77
CA GLU A 169 12.25 -13.07 4.02
C GLU A 169 11.19 -14.14 3.66
N GLY A 170 10.03 -13.72 3.15
CA GLY A 170 8.96 -14.63 2.73
C GLY A 170 8.21 -15.32 3.86
N LEU A 171 8.39 -14.86 5.10
CA LEU A 171 7.62 -15.30 6.27
C LEU A 171 6.19 -14.78 6.22
N LEU A 172 6.00 -13.60 5.63
CA LEU A 172 4.70 -13.01 5.37
C LEU A 172 4.56 -12.68 3.89
N ILE A 173 3.32 -12.69 3.42
CA ILE A 173 2.93 -12.08 2.16
C ILE A 173 1.97 -10.95 2.49
N LYS A 174 2.23 -9.77 1.94
CA LYS A 174 1.28 -8.67 1.93
C LYS A 174 0.37 -8.83 0.71
N ASP A 175 -0.91 -9.08 0.97
CA ASP A 175 -1.92 -9.08 -0.07
C ASP A 175 -2.07 -7.68 -0.67
N LEU A 176 -2.61 -7.65 -1.88
CA LEU A 176 -3.05 -6.46 -2.57
C LEU A 176 -4.14 -5.69 -1.80
N SER A 177 -4.49 -6.01 -0.57
CA SER A 177 -5.36 -5.19 0.28
C SER A 177 -4.62 -4.51 1.45
N GLY A 178 -3.29 -4.61 1.48
CA GLY A 178 -2.44 -4.12 2.58
C GLY A 178 -2.52 -4.99 3.84
N LYS A 179 -3.14 -6.17 3.71
CA LYS A 179 -3.26 -7.18 4.77
C LYS A 179 -2.15 -8.20 4.66
N TYR A 180 -1.60 -8.61 5.78
CA TYR A 180 -0.57 -9.63 5.84
C TYR A 180 -1.20 -11.02 6.06
N SER A 181 -0.63 -12.03 5.45
CA SER A 181 -0.90 -13.44 5.68
C SER A 181 0.41 -14.23 5.76
N PHE A 182 0.37 -15.47 6.24
CA PHE A 182 1.56 -16.32 6.25
C PHE A 182 2.12 -16.48 4.83
N GLY A 183 3.43 -16.34 4.74
CA GLY A 183 4.19 -16.61 3.55
C GLY A 183 4.60 -18.08 3.45
N PRO A 184 5.24 -18.46 2.33
CA PRO A 184 5.64 -19.84 2.06
C PRO A 184 6.89 -20.28 2.83
N SER A 185 7.67 -19.34 3.39
CA SER A 185 8.88 -19.67 4.14
C SER A 185 8.49 -20.31 5.48
N HIS A 186 9.11 -21.45 5.79
CA HIS A 186 8.92 -22.14 7.06
C HIS A 186 10.05 -21.81 8.04
N ILE A 187 9.69 -21.66 9.31
CA ILE A 187 10.65 -21.56 10.42
C ILE A 187 10.74 -22.95 11.03
N HIS A 188 11.89 -23.62 10.86
CA HIS A 188 12.19 -24.79 11.66
C HIS A 188 12.67 -24.33 13.05
N LEU A 189 11.99 -24.81 14.09
CA LEU A 189 12.54 -24.84 15.44
C LEU A 189 13.39 -26.10 15.52
N SER A 190 14.71 -25.93 15.58
CA SER A 190 15.67 -26.99 15.84
C SER A 190 15.56 -27.49 17.28
#